data_AF-A0A9X2QDE5-F1
#
_entry.id   AF-A0A9X2QDE5-F1
#
_cell.length_a   1.000
_cell.length_b   1.000
_cell.length_c   1.000
_cell.angle_alpha   90.00
_cell.angle_beta   90.00
_cell.angle_gamma   90.00
#
_symmetry.space_group_name_H-M   'P 1'
#
loop_
_entity.id
_entity.type
_entity.pdbx_description
1 polymer ?
#
loop_
_entity_poly.entity_id
_entity_poly.type
_entity_poly.pdbx_seq_one_letter_code
_entity_poly.pdbx_strand_id
1 'polypeptide(L)'
;MDRRRHKRMERYWARAEAKARAAVDRLDPESWFDLWHTHLDWDGRGRGSAEDRQMVNAVAVRVLCYLEERLAHRGAAGQLWADLNSDTMDTGIYAHSANPNGTTFPATFPNLDWQQALPVEVAAILPATHQAGTASCDGSTWYVVQRQPAMVGAEVRQ
;
A
#
# COMPACT_ATOMS: atom_id res chain seq x y z
N MET A 1 19.21 4.77 -16.77
CA MET A 1 18.67 6.16 -16.77
C MET A 1 19.83 7.16 -16.73
N ASP A 2 19.76 8.35 -17.35
CA ASP A 2 20.79 9.37 -17.13
C ASP A 2 20.70 9.96 -15.70
N ARG A 3 21.83 10.39 -15.12
CA ARG A 3 21.91 10.89 -13.73
C ARG A 3 20.99 12.09 -13.45
N ARG A 4 20.75 12.93 -14.45
CA ARG A 4 19.90 14.13 -14.32
C ARG A 4 18.43 13.74 -14.28
N ARG A 5 18.00 12.79 -15.10
CA ARG A 5 16.65 12.20 -15.06
C ARG A 5 16.42 11.50 -13.72
N HIS A 6 17.38 10.71 -13.25
CA HIS A 6 17.27 10.00 -11.96
C HIS A 6 17.03 10.98 -10.81
N LYS A 7 17.89 11.99 -10.66
CA LYS A 7 17.71 13.04 -9.65
C LYS A 7 16.39 13.82 -9.77
N ARG A 8 15.85 13.97 -10.98
CA ARG A 8 14.56 14.62 -11.19
C ARG A 8 13.41 13.74 -10.70
N MET A 9 13.49 12.43 -10.95
CA MET A 9 12.50 11.47 -10.49
C MET A 9 12.55 11.29 -8.97
N GLU A 10 13.73 11.22 -8.36
CA GLU A 10 13.88 11.22 -6.89
C GLU A 10 13.15 12.41 -6.25
N ARG A 11 13.35 13.63 -6.78
CA ARG A 11 12.65 14.83 -6.29
C ARG A 11 11.15 14.79 -6.54
N TYR A 12 10.71 14.18 -7.63
CA TYR A 12 9.29 13.99 -7.91
C TYR A 12 8.66 13.07 -6.86
N TRP A 13 9.28 11.92 -6.61
CA TRP A 13 8.81 10.94 -5.63
C TRP A 13 8.85 11.46 -4.20
N ALA A 14 9.86 12.24 -3.82
CA ALA A 14 9.88 12.91 -2.52
C ALA A 14 8.70 13.88 -2.32
N ARG A 15 8.28 14.59 -3.38
CA ARG A 15 7.10 15.48 -3.33
C ARG A 15 5.80 14.68 -3.29
N ALA A 16 5.71 13.59 -4.04
CA ALA A 16 4.56 12.69 -4.01
C ALA A 16 4.39 12.09 -2.60
N GLU A 17 5.47 11.62 -2.00
CA GLU A 17 5.48 11.10 -0.63
C GLU A 17 5.03 12.17 0.37
N ALA A 18 5.57 13.38 0.30
CA ALA A 18 5.18 14.48 1.19
C ALA A 18 3.69 14.83 1.04
N LYS A 19 3.15 14.84 -0.18
CA LYS A 19 1.73 15.10 -0.43
C LYS A 19 0.84 13.99 0.16
N ALA A 20 1.24 12.72 0.02
CA ALA A 20 0.51 11.59 0.57
C ALA A 20 0.54 11.58 2.10
N ARG A 21 1.70 11.83 2.72
CA ARG A 21 1.82 12.01 4.17
C ARG A 21 0.95 13.15 4.68
N ALA A 22 0.92 14.29 3.98
CA ALA A 22 0.04 15.39 4.33
C ALA A 22 -1.47 15.03 4.20
N ALA A 23 -1.84 14.09 3.32
CA ALA A 23 -3.20 13.56 3.28
C ALA A 23 -3.50 12.66 4.49
N VAL A 24 -2.55 11.78 4.86
CA VAL A 24 -2.61 10.96 6.08
C VAL A 24 -2.73 11.85 7.33
N ASP A 25 -1.99 12.96 7.40
CA ASP A 25 -2.00 13.85 8.56
C ASP A 25 -3.33 14.59 8.77
N ARG A 26 -4.14 14.71 7.71
CA ARG A 26 -5.48 15.30 7.78
C ARG A 26 -6.56 14.31 8.22
N LEU A 27 -6.22 13.02 8.33
CA LEU A 27 -7.16 12.04 8.87
C LEU A 27 -7.44 12.36 10.34
N ASP A 28 -8.73 12.34 10.68
CA ASP A 28 -9.15 12.23 12.07
C ASP A 28 -8.94 10.78 12.51
N PRO A 29 -7.99 10.51 13.43
CA PRO A 29 -7.71 9.17 13.91
C PRO A 29 -8.86 8.55 14.68
N GLU A 30 -9.93 9.28 15.00
CA GLU A 30 -11.15 8.79 15.69
C GLU A 30 -12.36 8.61 14.73
N SER A 31 -12.26 9.00 13.45
CA SER A 31 -13.32 8.80 12.45
C SER A 31 -13.38 7.37 11.89
N TRP A 32 -14.53 6.94 11.37
CA TRP A 32 -14.58 5.75 10.50
C TRP A 32 -13.96 6.06 9.11
N PHE A 33 -13.53 5.01 8.41
CA PHE A 33 -12.95 5.09 7.06
C PHE A 33 -13.71 4.19 6.08
N ASP A 34 -14.30 4.80 5.07
CA ASP A 34 -14.99 4.09 3.99
C ASP A 34 -14.08 4.05 2.75
N LEU A 35 -13.19 3.05 2.70
CA LEU A 35 -12.17 2.89 1.66
C LEU A 35 -11.41 4.20 1.38
N TRP A 36 -11.07 4.95 2.42
CA TRP A 36 -10.27 6.17 2.27
C TRP A 36 -8.96 5.81 1.58
N HIS A 37 -8.53 6.62 0.62
CA HIS A 37 -7.27 6.36 -0.06
C HIS A 37 -6.61 7.62 -0.60
N THR A 38 -5.32 7.47 -0.90
CA THR A 38 -4.53 8.47 -1.63
C THR A 38 -3.65 7.80 -2.67
N HIS A 39 -3.67 8.34 -3.90
CA HIS A 39 -2.78 7.91 -4.98
C HIS A 39 -1.47 8.68 -4.95
N LEU A 40 -0.38 8.00 -5.32
CA LEU A 40 0.95 8.58 -5.34
C LEU A 40 1.33 9.25 -6.66
N ASP A 41 0.90 8.69 -7.79
CA ASP A 41 1.35 9.10 -9.11
C ASP A 41 0.19 9.52 -10.01
N TRP A 42 -0.49 10.60 -9.62
CA TRP A 42 -1.60 11.18 -10.39
C TRP A 42 -1.25 11.51 -11.84
N ASP A 43 0.02 11.77 -12.15
CA ASP A 43 0.48 12.11 -13.50
C ASP A 43 0.96 10.87 -14.30
N GLY A 44 0.95 9.68 -13.70
CA GLY A 44 1.42 8.44 -14.34
C GLY A 44 2.91 8.45 -14.73
N ARG A 45 3.76 9.22 -14.04
CA ARG A 45 5.20 9.31 -14.37
C ARG A 45 5.95 8.01 -14.11
N GLY A 46 5.43 7.16 -13.25
CA GLY A 46 5.92 5.83 -12.94
C GLY A 46 5.81 4.86 -14.11
N ARG A 47 4.86 5.06 -15.03
CA ARG A 47 4.66 4.18 -16.21
C ARG A 47 5.86 4.14 -17.15
N GLY A 48 6.71 5.18 -17.13
CA GLY A 48 7.77 5.38 -18.10
C GLY A 48 8.91 4.36 -18.05
N SER A 49 9.10 3.65 -16.93
CA SER A 49 10.10 2.58 -16.82
C SER A 49 9.85 1.67 -15.62
N ALA A 50 10.43 0.47 -15.63
CA ALA A 50 10.40 -0.43 -14.46
C ALA A 50 11.06 0.18 -13.22
N GLU A 51 12.14 0.95 -13.40
CA GLU A 51 12.81 1.69 -12.33
C GLU A 51 11.87 2.72 -11.68
N ASP A 52 11.12 3.47 -12.50
CA ASP A 52 10.17 4.46 -12.00
C ASP A 52 8.97 3.81 -11.28
N ARG A 53 8.47 2.66 -11.78
CA ARG A 53 7.46 1.84 -11.08
C ARG A 53 7.96 1.35 -9.73
N GLN A 54 9.20 0.85 -9.67
CA GLN A 54 9.78 0.38 -8.42
C GLN A 54 9.91 1.52 -7.41
N MET A 55 10.29 2.72 -7.85
CA MET A 55 10.39 3.89 -6.97
C MET A 55 9.04 4.29 -6.37
N VAL A 56 7.96 4.36 -7.16
CA VAL A 56 6.62 4.68 -6.61
C VAL A 56 6.11 3.58 -5.68
N ASN A 57 6.35 2.30 -6.00
CA ASN A 57 5.97 1.21 -5.12
C ASN A 57 6.71 1.29 -3.77
N ALA A 58 8.00 1.61 -3.78
CA ALA A 58 8.76 1.83 -2.56
C ALA A 58 8.22 3.03 -1.74
N VAL A 59 7.79 4.11 -2.41
CA VAL A 59 7.11 5.24 -1.74
C VAL A 59 5.80 4.78 -1.13
N ALA A 60 5.01 3.96 -1.84
CA ALA A 60 3.74 3.43 -1.36
C ALA A 60 3.91 2.69 -0.04
N VAL A 61 4.85 1.76 0.01
CA VAL A 61 5.13 0.98 1.21
C VAL A 61 5.60 1.85 2.38
N ARG A 62 6.40 2.90 2.14
CA ARG A 62 6.78 3.86 3.20
C ARG A 62 5.61 4.68 3.73
N VAL A 63 4.70 5.10 2.85
CA VAL A 63 3.50 5.84 3.25
C VAL A 63 2.52 4.93 3.99
N LEU A 64 2.40 3.66 3.59
CA LEU A 64 1.65 2.65 4.35
C LEU A 64 2.19 2.52 5.78
N CYS A 65 3.52 2.35 5.94
CA CYS A 65 4.12 2.26 7.27
C CYS A 65 3.82 3.51 8.12
N TYR A 66 3.89 4.70 7.51
CA TYR A 66 3.54 5.94 8.19
C TYR A 66 2.06 6.01 8.62
N LEU A 67 1.15 5.57 7.75
CA LEU A 67 -0.28 5.47 8.06
C LEU A 67 -0.54 4.50 9.21
N GLU A 68 0.12 3.33 9.18
CA GLU A 68 0.04 2.32 10.24
C GLU A 68 0.54 2.86 11.59
N GLU A 69 1.64 3.60 11.61
CA GLU A 69 2.13 4.26 12.82
C GLU A 69 1.11 5.26 13.36
N ARG A 70 0.51 6.07 12.47
CA ARG A 70 -0.47 7.10 12.85
C ARG A 70 -1.76 6.50 13.41
N LEU A 71 -2.15 5.33 12.92
CA LEU A 71 -3.38 4.62 13.30
C LEU A 71 -3.11 3.41 14.20
N ALA A 72 -1.91 3.29 14.78
CA ALA A 72 -1.51 2.11 15.55
C ALA A 72 -2.45 1.81 16.74
N HIS A 73 -3.00 2.85 17.37
CA HIS A 73 -3.95 2.75 18.48
C HIS A 73 -5.26 2.03 18.11
N ARG A 74 -5.60 1.97 16.82
CA ARG A 74 -6.82 1.28 16.36
C ARG A 74 -6.71 -0.24 16.33
N GLY A 75 -5.49 -0.77 16.22
CA GLY A 75 -5.28 -2.21 16.04
C GLY A 75 -6.19 -2.79 14.95
N ALA A 76 -6.94 -3.84 15.28
CA ALA A 76 -7.83 -4.55 14.36
C ALA A 76 -9.12 -3.78 13.97
N ALA A 77 -9.38 -2.62 14.56
CA ALA A 77 -10.53 -1.78 14.18
C ALA A 77 -10.30 -1.02 12.85
N GLY A 78 -9.10 -1.09 12.29
CA GLY A 78 -8.78 -0.58 10.96
C GLY A 78 -8.05 -1.63 10.13
N GLN A 79 -8.35 -1.66 8.84
CA GLN A 79 -7.61 -2.39 7.83
C GLN A 79 -6.86 -1.38 6.97
N LEU A 80 -5.55 -1.58 6.85
CA LEU A 80 -4.64 -0.69 6.12
C LEU A 80 -3.87 -1.51 5.11
N TRP A 81 -3.77 -1.03 3.87
CA TRP A 81 -3.00 -1.70 2.83
C TRP A 81 -2.51 -0.71 1.77
N ALA A 82 -1.61 -1.19 0.91
CA ALA A 82 -1.20 -0.50 -0.30
C ALA A 82 -1.49 -1.38 -1.51
N ASP A 83 -2.02 -0.79 -2.57
CA ASP A 83 -2.10 -1.42 -3.89
C ASP A 83 -0.92 -0.95 -4.73
N LEU A 84 -0.12 -1.90 -5.23
CA LEU A 84 1.02 -1.66 -6.10
C LEU A 84 0.67 -2.11 -7.51
N ASN A 85 0.45 -1.16 -8.41
CA ASN A 85 -0.10 -1.43 -9.73
C ASN A 85 0.91 -1.09 -10.85
N SER A 86 0.89 -1.88 -11.92
CA SER A 86 1.66 -1.59 -13.13
C SER A 86 1.24 -0.27 -13.77
N ASP A 87 -0.04 0.05 -13.66
CA ASP A 87 -0.59 1.39 -13.79
C ASP A 87 -0.29 2.16 -12.51
N THR A 88 0.74 3.01 -12.54
CA THR A 88 1.17 3.71 -11.34
C THR A 88 0.18 4.78 -10.87
N MET A 89 -0.76 5.20 -11.72
CA MET A 89 -1.85 6.08 -11.28
C MET A 89 -2.76 5.37 -10.28
N ASP A 90 -2.91 4.05 -10.41
CA ASP A 90 -3.71 3.21 -9.52
C ASP A 90 -2.93 2.72 -8.30
N THR A 91 -1.65 3.11 -8.16
CA THR A 91 -0.89 2.83 -6.94
C THR A 91 -1.36 3.76 -5.81
N GLY A 92 -1.91 3.14 -4.76
CA GLY A 92 -2.61 3.86 -3.70
C GLY A 92 -2.45 3.24 -2.33
N ILE A 93 -2.66 4.05 -1.30
CA ILE A 93 -2.66 3.64 0.12
C ILE A 93 -4.07 3.79 0.65
N TYR A 94 -4.53 2.78 1.37
CA TYR A 94 -5.92 2.65 1.78
C TYR A 94 -6.05 2.51 3.30
N ALA A 95 -7.14 3.06 3.82
CA ALA A 95 -7.63 2.83 5.16
C ALA A 95 -9.12 2.49 5.11
N HIS A 96 -9.52 1.45 5.84
CA HIS A 96 -10.91 1.03 5.93
C HIS A 96 -11.25 0.60 7.36
N SER A 97 -12.49 0.87 7.77
CA SER A 97 -13.08 0.39 9.01
C SER A 97 -14.54 0.03 8.81
N ALA A 98 -15.13 -0.65 9.79
CA ALA A 98 -16.58 -0.69 9.90
C ALA A 98 -17.13 0.75 9.91
N ASN A 99 -18.21 0.98 9.17
CA ASN A 99 -18.77 2.30 8.94
C ASN A 99 -20.27 2.19 8.61
N PRO A 100 -21.04 3.28 8.74
CA PRO A 100 -22.49 3.25 8.54
C PRO A 100 -22.92 3.16 7.07
N ASN A 101 -22.01 3.29 6.10
CA ASN A 101 -22.35 3.25 4.67
C ASN A 101 -22.57 1.83 4.14
N GLY A 102 -22.38 0.80 4.98
CA GLY A 102 -22.66 -0.59 4.64
C GLY A 102 -21.62 -1.23 3.73
N THR A 103 -20.46 -0.60 3.52
CA THR A 103 -19.33 -1.25 2.86
C THR A 103 -18.79 -2.36 3.75
N THR A 104 -18.47 -3.51 3.14
CA THR A 104 -18.09 -4.72 3.86
C THR A 104 -16.73 -4.53 4.51
N PHE A 105 -16.67 -4.72 5.84
CA PHE A 105 -15.45 -4.68 6.62
C PHE A 105 -15.16 -6.04 7.27
N PRO A 106 -13.92 -6.57 7.18
CA PRO A 106 -12.81 -6.05 6.36
C PRO A 106 -13.10 -6.07 4.85
N ALA A 107 -12.43 -5.19 4.11
CA ALA A 107 -12.40 -5.23 2.66
C ALA A 107 -11.85 -6.59 2.22
N THR A 108 -12.52 -7.18 1.25
CA THR A 108 -12.13 -8.44 0.64
C THR A 108 -11.44 -8.18 -0.69
N PHE A 109 -10.46 -9.02 -1.02
CA PHE A 109 -9.72 -8.94 -2.26
C PHE A 109 -9.97 -10.22 -3.08
N PRO A 110 -10.98 -10.22 -3.95
CA PRO A 110 -11.22 -11.35 -4.84
C PRO A 110 -9.97 -11.66 -5.65
N ASN A 111 -9.65 -12.95 -5.83
CA ASN A 111 -8.50 -13.43 -6.59
C ASN A 111 -7.13 -13.03 -6.02
N LEU A 112 -7.06 -12.64 -4.74
CA LEU A 112 -5.79 -12.40 -4.06
C LEU A 112 -5.16 -13.72 -3.62
N ASP A 113 -3.97 -14.01 -4.13
CA ASP A 113 -3.15 -15.15 -3.74
C ASP A 113 -1.94 -14.69 -2.91
N TRP A 114 -1.94 -15.05 -1.62
CA TRP A 114 -0.84 -14.80 -0.69
C TRP A 114 0.33 -15.79 -0.84
N GLN A 115 0.11 -16.92 -1.51
CA GLN A 115 1.11 -17.98 -1.69
C GLN A 115 1.90 -17.82 -2.99
N GLN A 116 1.37 -17.06 -3.94
CA GLN A 116 2.06 -16.77 -5.20
C GLN A 116 3.39 -16.04 -4.93
N ALA A 117 4.46 -16.54 -5.55
CA ALA A 117 5.78 -15.93 -5.45
C ALA A 117 5.77 -14.50 -6.00
N LEU A 118 6.23 -13.55 -5.19
CA LEU A 118 6.35 -12.15 -5.57
C LEU A 118 7.53 -11.95 -6.52
N PRO A 119 7.45 -10.99 -7.47
CA PRO A 119 8.62 -10.51 -8.17
C PRO A 119 9.68 -9.97 -7.20
N VAL A 120 10.95 -10.13 -7.57
CA VAL A 120 12.08 -9.74 -6.72
C VAL A 120 12.02 -8.27 -6.31
N GLU A 121 11.57 -7.40 -7.21
CA GLU A 121 11.46 -5.97 -6.98
C GLU A 121 10.36 -5.60 -5.98
N VAL A 122 9.28 -6.37 -5.92
CA VAL A 122 8.20 -6.18 -4.93
C VAL A 122 8.65 -6.73 -3.58
N ALA A 123 9.25 -7.93 -3.56
CA ALA A 123 9.77 -8.51 -2.33
C ALA A 123 10.84 -7.63 -1.67
N ALA A 124 11.71 -7.00 -2.46
CA ALA A 124 12.82 -6.17 -1.98
C ALA A 124 12.39 -4.88 -1.25
N ILE A 125 11.15 -4.42 -1.45
CA ILE A 125 10.64 -3.19 -0.81
C ILE A 125 9.77 -3.46 0.41
N LEU A 126 9.46 -4.74 0.71
CA LEU A 126 8.62 -5.10 1.85
C LEU A 126 9.41 -5.02 3.17
N PRO A 127 8.87 -4.34 4.20
CA PRO A 127 9.35 -4.50 5.55
C PRO A 127 9.15 -5.95 6.02
N ALA A 128 9.99 -6.40 6.95
CA ALA A 128 9.90 -7.76 7.52
C ALA A 128 8.56 -8.04 8.22
N THR A 129 7.85 -7.00 8.65
CA THR A 129 6.54 -7.06 9.31
C THR A 129 5.38 -7.15 8.32
N HIS A 130 5.63 -7.10 7.02
CA HIS A 130 4.61 -7.01 5.99
C HIS A 130 4.60 -8.26 5.12
N GLN A 131 3.46 -8.49 4.48
CA GLN A 131 3.29 -9.49 3.44
C GLN A 131 2.65 -8.81 2.23
N ALA A 132 2.82 -9.42 1.06
CA ALA A 132 2.09 -9.01 -0.13
C ALA A 132 1.45 -10.23 -0.79
N GLY A 133 0.24 -10.04 -1.31
CA GLY A 133 -0.42 -11.03 -2.15
C GLY A 133 -0.52 -10.51 -3.58
N THR A 134 -0.61 -11.43 -4.53
CA THR A 134 -0.80 -11.11 -5.95
C THR A 134 -2.28 -11.19 -6.27
N ALA A 135 -2.86 -10.11 -6.79
CA ALA A 135 -4.21 -10.07 -7.30
C ALA A 135 -4.20 -9.92 -8.83
N SER A 136 -5.19 -10.53 -9.48
CA SER A 136 -5.34 -10.43 -10.93
C SER A 136 -6.79 -10.37 -11.38
N CYS A 137 -7.04 -9.58 -12.41
CA CYS A 137 -8.34 -9.43 -13.07
C CYS A 137 -8.12 -9.00 -14.52
N ASP A 138 -8.79 -9.66 -15.47
CA ASP A 138 -8.74 -9.33 -16.91
C ASP A 138 -7.32 -9.14 -17.47
N GLY A 139 -6.37 -9.97 -17.02
CA GLY A 139 -4.97 -9.92 -17.43
C GLY A 139 -4.14 -8.80 -16.79
N SER A 140 -4.74 -7.96 -15.95
CA SER A 140 -4.02 -7.00 -15.09
C SER A 140 -3.60 -7.67 -13.79
N THR A 141 -2.39 -7.36 -13.31
CA THR A 141 -1.83 -7.87 -12.05
C THR A 141 -1.39 -6.71 -11.18
N TRP A 142 -1.76 -6.76 -9.90
CA TRP A 142 -1.31 -5.82 -8.88
C TRP A 142 -1.01 -6.56 -7.58
N TYR A 143 -0.31 -5.88 -6.67
CA TYR A 143 0.07 -6.46 -5.39
C TYR A 143 -0.60 -5.71 -4.26
N VAL A 144 -1.23 -6.45 -3.35
CA VAL A 144 -1.82 -5.91 -2.14
C VAL A 144 -0.83 -6.13 -1.01
N VAL A 145 -0.32 -5.04 -0.43
CA VAL A 145 0.64 -5.07 0.68
C VAL A 145 -0.07 -4.71 1.97
N GLN A 146 0.10 -5.52 3.01
CA GLN A 146 -0.42 -5.23 4.35
C GLN A 146 0.53 -5.73 5.43
N ARG A 147 0.38 -5.21 6.66
CA ARG A 147 1.05 -5.79 7.82
C ARG A 147 0.63 -7.25 8.00
N GLN A 148 1.58 -8.12 8.34
CA GLN A 148 1.29 -9.51 8.66
C GLN A 148 0.32 -9.57 9.84
N PRO A 149 -0.68 -10.47 9.81
CA PRO A 149 -1.46 -10.77 11.00
C PRO A 149 -0.51 -11.16 12.13
N ALA A 150 -0.73 -10.62 13.33
CA ALA A 150 0.00 -11.12 14.50
C ALA A 150 -0.23 -12.63 14.56
N MET A 151 0.85 -13.43 14.53
CA MET A 151 0.73 -14.87 14.73
C MET A 151 0.09 -15.09 16.09
N VAL A 152 -1.20 -15.45 16.11
CA VAL A 152 -1.83 -16.00 17.30
C VAL A 152 -1.07 -17.29 17.55
N GLY A 153 -0.31 -17.32 18.65
CA GLY A 153 0.60 -18.41 18.98
C GLY A 153 -0.09 -19.75 18.78
N ALA A 154 0.57 -20.63 18.02
CA ALA A 154 0.20 -22.02 17.96
C ALA A 154 0.04 -22.51 19.41
N GLU A 155 -1.17 -22.97 19.72
CA GLU A 155 -1.55 -23.52 21.01
C GLU A 155 -0.45 -24.47 21.49
N VAL A 156 0.08 -24.20 22.69
CA VAL A 156 0.74 -25.23 23.48
C VAL A 156 -0.31 -26.29 23.75
N ARG A 157 -0.34 -27.32 22.90
CA ARG A 157 -1.07 -28.54 23.19
C ARG A 157 -0.33 -29.26 24.31
N GLN A 158 -1.08 -29.53 25.37
CA GLN A 158 -0.68 -30.14 26.64
C GLN A 158 0.04 -31.48 26.45
#